data_AF-A0A7J2NPC2-F1
#
_entry.id   AF-A0A7J2NPC2-F1
#
_cell.length_a   1.000
_cell.length_b   1.000
_cell.length_c   1.000
_cell.angle_alpha   90.00
_cell.angle_beta   90.00
_cell.angle_gamma   90.00
#
_symmetry.space_group_name_H-M   'P 1'
#
loop_
_entity.id
_entity.type
_entity.pdbx_description
1 polymer ?
#
loop_
_entity_poly.entity_id
_entity_poly.type
_entity_poly.pdbx_seq_one_letter_code
_entity_poly.pdbx_strand_id
1 'polypeptide(L)'
;KGKPEVNVYCPFFVRIAKERGIPDVDNWFNNFFLGKCSIAGKYMSVIENGDVIPCSFNDRTRLGNVQDKPLKQIWDEHQTSEFTRKLSDRSNLKGKCGVCEYREICGGCRTRAEMYTGDIFASDPACGYVPKLLRETN
;
A
#
# COMPACT_ATOMS: atom_id res chain seq x y z
N LYS A 1 -1.60 27.80 -18.63
CA LYS A 1 -0.59 26.70 -18.55
C LYS A 1 -0.37 26.39 -17.07
N GLY A 2 -0.66 25.18 -16.62
CA GLY A 2 -0.58 24.78 -15.21
C GLY A 2 0.87 24.69 -14.73
N LYS A 3 1.08 24.92 -13.43
CA LYS A 3 2.37 24.65 -12.79
C LYS A 3 2.63 23.13 -12.86
N PRO A 4 3.87 22.68 -13.10
CA PRO A 4 4.19 21.25 -13.03
C PRO A 4 3.95 20.72 -11.62
N GLU A 5 3.28 19.58 -11.52
CA GLU A 5 3.04 18.87 -10.26
C GLU A 5 4.02 17.70 -10.13
N VAL A 6 4.59 17.53 -8.94
CA VAL A 6 5.51 16.42 -8.62
C VAL A 6 4.79 15.46 -7.68
N ASN A 7 4.61 14.22 -8.14
CA ASN A 7 3.90 13.18 -7.41
C ASN A 7 4.87 12.12 -6.89
N VAL A 8 4.81 11.83 -5.58
CA VAL A 8 5.71 10.86 -4.93
C VAL A 8 5.01 9.52 -4.72
N TYR A 9 5.45 8.51 -5.47
CA TYR A 9 4.97 7.13 -5.38
C TYR A 9 5.83 6.29 -4.44
N CYS A 10 5.89 6.70 -3.17
CA CYS A 10 6.63 5.99 -2.15
C CYS A 10 5.77 5.79 -0.88
N PRO A 11 5.42 4.53 -0.51
CA PRO A 11 4.44 4.26 0.56
C PRO A 11 4.84 4.72 1.97
N PHE A 12 6.11 5.04 2.20
CA PHE A 12 6.58 5.58 3.48
C PHE A 12 6.87 7.08 3.41
N PHE A 13 6.59 7.74 2.29
CA PHE A 13 6.80 9.18 2.16
C PHE A 13 5.83 10.00 3.01
N VAL A 14 4.60 9.54 3.23
CA VAL A 14 3.64 10.23 4.13
C VAL A 14 4.21 10.43 5.54
N ARG A 15 4.97 9.46 6.06
CA ARG A 15 5.69 9.59 7.34
C ARG A 15 6.69 10.75 7.27
N ILE A 16 7.54 10.77 6.25
CA ILE A 16 8.56 11.79 6.05
C ILE A 16 7.91 13.17 5.91
N ALA A 17 6.81 13.26 5.18
CA ALA A 17 6.06 14.49 4.98
C ALA A 17 5.50 15.04 6.30
N LYS A 18 4.92 14.18 7.15
CA LYS A 18 4.47 14.57 8.50
C LYS A 18 5.63 14.98 9.41
N GLU A 19 6.72 14.22 9.44
CA GLU A 19 7.90 14.53 10.25
C GLU A 19 8.55 15.86 9.87
N ARG A 20 8.54 16.20 8.56
CA ARG A 20 9.10 17.45 8.05
C ARG A 20 8.14 18.63 8.08
N GLY A 21 6.91 18.44 8.55
CA GLY A 21 5.90 19.50 8.60
C GLY A 21 5.55 20.05 7.22
N ILE A 22 5.50 19.20 6.19
CA ILE A 22 5.05 19.62 4.86
C ILE A 22 3.60 20.15 4.98
N PRO A 23 3.26 21.32 4.41
CA PRO A 23 1.89 21.85 4.44
C PRO A 23 0.88 20.89 3.80
N ASP A 24 -0.36 20.92 4.29
CA ASP A 24 -1.52 20.22 3.70
C ASP A 24 -1.38 18.69 3.56
N VAL A 25 -0.50 18.05 4.32
CA VAL A 25 -0.25 16.59 4.21
C VAL A 25 -1.51 15.77 4.46
N ASP A 26 -2.39 16.17 5.38
CA ASP A 26 -3.62 15.43 5.63
C ASP A 26 -4.61 15.53 4.47
N ASN A 27 -4.72 16.72 3.85
CA ASN A 27 -5.51 16.91 2.63
C ASN A 27 -4.94 16.06 1.49
N TRP A 28 -3.63 16.12 1.29
CA TRP A 28 -2.92 15.32 0.31
C TRP A 28 -3.13 13.81 0.52
N PHE A 29 -2.96 13.32 1.74
CA PHE A 29 -3.08 11.90 2.10
C PHE A 29 -4.50 11.34 1.95
N ASN A 30 -5.51 12.15 2.25
CA ASN A 30 -6.91 11.73 2.24
C ASN A 30 -7.52 11.82 0.83
N ASN A 31 -7.17 12.86 0.07
CA ASN A 31 -7.81 13.14 -1.22
C ASN A 31 -7.00 12.69 -2.44
N PHE A 32 -5.70 12.41 -2.28
CA PHE A 32 -4.86 11.95 -3.38
C PHE A 32 -4.35 10.53 -3.12
N PHE A 33 -4.01 9.84 -4.20
CA PHE A 33 -3.61 8.42 -4.18
C PHE A 33 -2.14 8.17 -3.79
N LEU A 34 -1.46 9.18 -3.26
CA LEU A 34 0.00 9.23 -3.22
C LEU A 34 0.54 9.05 -1.81
N GLY A 35 1.78 8.55 -1.71
CA GLY A 35 2.48 8.42 -0.42
C GLY A 35 2.06 7.27 0.49
N LYS A 36 1.13 6.40 0.07
CA LYS A 36 0.67 5.21 0.82
C LYS A 36 0.51 3.99 -0.08
N CYS A 37 0.46 2.80 0.53
CA CYS A 37 0.15 1.58 -0.21
C CYS A 37 -1.37 1.44 -0.39
N SER A 38 -1.78 1.25 -1.65
CA SER A 38 -3.18 1.23 -2.10
C SER A 38 -3.61 -0.13 -2.64
N ILE A 39 -2.84 -1.20 -2.37
CA ILE A 39 -3.12 -2.58 -2.83
C ILE A 39 -4.44 -3.16 -2.30
N ALA A 40 -5.00 -2.56 -1.25
CA ALA A 40 -6.22 -3.01 -0.58
C ALA A 40 -7.47 -2.37 -1.18
N GLY A 41 -7.74 -2.58 -2.47
CA GLY A 41 -9.02 -2.18 -3.06
C GLY A 41 -9.16 -0.71 -3.45
N LYS A 42 -8.05 0.04 -3.55
CA LYS A 42 -8.09 1.44 -3.99
C LYS A 42 -7.93 1.55 -5.51
N TYR A 43 -7.19 0.65 -6.14
CA TYR A 43 -7.14 0.48 -7.59
C TYR A 43 -6.86 -0.99 -7.92
N MET A 44 -6.96 -1.32 -9.20
CA MET A 44 -6.50 -2.59 -9.78
C MET A 44 -5.87 -2.29 -11.15
N SER A 45 -5.07 -3.20 -11.67
CA SER A 45 -4.47 -3.10 -13.00
C SER A 45 -4.84 -4.31 -13.84
N VAL A 46 -5.07 -4.12 -15.12
CA VAL A 46 -5.22 -5.21 -16.10
C VAL A 46 -3.90 -5.33 -16.85
N ILE A 47 -3.31 -6.53 -16.88
CA ILE A 47 -2.06 -6.80 -17.59
C ILE A 47 -2.33 -7.43 -18.97
N GLU A 48 -1.30 -7.65 -19.76
CA GLU A 48 -1.36 -7.98 -21.20
C GLU A 48 -2.14 -9.25 -21.54
N ASN A 49 -2.21 -10.21 -20.62
CA ASN A 49 -2.95 -11.47 -20.79
C ASN A 49 -4.42 -11.37 -20.31
N GLY A 50 -4.87 -10.18 -19.88
CA GLY A 50 -6.20 -9.94 -19.33
C GLY A 50 -6.33 -10.19 -17.82
N ASP A 51 -5.29 -10.67 -17.14
CA ASP A 51 -5.32 -10.83 -15.69
C ASP A 51 -5.47 -9.48 -14.99
N VAL A 52 -6.24 -9.48 -13.91
CA VAL A 52 -6.41 -8.34 -13.03
C VAL A 52 -5.60 -8.55 -11.77
N ILE A 53 -4.73 -7.58 -11.46
CA ILE A 53 -3.83 -7.59 -10.31
C ILE A 53 -4.11 -6.41 -9.37
N PRO A 54 -3.90 -6.54 -8.04
CA PRO A 54 -4.26 -5.52 -7.07
C PRO A 54 -3.29 -4.33 -7.02
N CYS A 55 -2.13 -4.46 -7.66
CA CYS A 55 -1.11 -3.41 -7.77
C CYS A 55 -0.28 -3.70 -9.02
N SER A 56 0.08 -2.66 -9.79
CA SER A 56 0.85 -2.82 -11.05
C SER A 56 2.23 -3.47 -10.86
N PHE A 57 2.71 -3.55 -9.62
CA PHE A 57 3.97 -4.21 -9.27
C PHE A 57 3.75 -5.61 -8.63
N ASN A 58 2.51 -6.01 -8.34
CA ASN A 58 2.20 -7.27 -7.67
C ASN A 58 1.86 -8.37 -8.67
N ASP A 59 2.84 -9.21 -8.96
CA ASP A 59 2.67 -10.33 -9.88
C ASP A 59 2.32 -11.67 -9.19
N ARG A 60 2.11 -11.66 -7.86
CA ARG A 60 1.77 -12.89 -7.10
C ARG A 60 0.27 -13.09 -6.95
N THR A 61 -0.49 -12.01 -6.87
CA THR A 61 -1.93 -12.05 -6.62
C THR A 61 -2.70 -11.83 -7.92
N ARG A 62 -3.66 -12.72 -8.20
CA ARG A 62 -4.62 -12.58 -9.29
C ARG A 62 -6.02 -12.40 -8.71
N LEU A 63 -6.72 -11.36 -9.15
CA LEU A 63 -8.10 -11.04 -8.76
C LEU A 63 -9.13 -11.69 -9.72
N GLY A 64 -8.69 -12.06 -10.91
CA GLY A 64 -9.49 -12.67 -11.97
C GLY A 64 -8.92 -12.31 -13.35
N ASN A 65 -9.60 -12.69 -14.42
CA ASN A 65 -9.26 -12.32 -15.79
C ASN A 65 -10.47 -11.69 -16.47
N VAL A 66 -10.25 -10.61 -17.24
CA VAL A 66 -11.32 -9.86 -17.92
C VAL A 66 -11.93 -10.63 -19.10
N GLN A 67 -11.26 -11.69 -19.57
CA GLN A 67 -11.80 -12.60 -20.59
C GLN A 67 -12.88 -13.53 -20.01
N ASP A 68 -12.82 -13.80 -18.70
CA ASP A 68 -13.75 -14.73 -18.02
C ASP A 68 -14.94 -14.03 -17.37
N LYS A 69 -14.73 -12.83 -16.82
CA LYS A 69 -15.78 -12.08 -16.10
C LYS A 69 -15.66 -10.56 -16.28
N PRO A 70 -16.78 -9.81 -16.23
CA PRO A 70 -16.75 -8.35 -16.35
C PRO A 70 -15.89 -7.69 -15.28
N LEU A 71 -15.14 -6.65 -15.66
CA LEU A 71 -14.25 -5.91 -14.76
C LEU A 71 -14.97 -5.39 -13.49
N LYS A 72 -16.24 -4.99 -13.60
CA LYS A 72 -17.08 -4.55 -12.47
C LYS A 72 -17.26 -5.67 -11.43
N GLN A 73 -17.47 -6.90 -11.88
CA GLN A 73 -17.60 -8.05 -10.99
C GLN A 73 -16.28 -8.33 -10.27
N ILE A 74 -15.16 -8.31 -11.00
CA ILE A 74 -13.81 -8.46 -10.42
C ILE A 74 -13.56 -7.40 -9.34
N TRP A 75 -13.95 -6.15 -9.62
CA TRP A 75 -13.85 -5.06 -8.66
C TRP A 75 -14.66 -5.31 -7.39
N ASP A 76 -15.94 -5.68 -7.52
CA ASP A 76 -16.83 -5.87 -6.36
C ASP A 76 -16.37 -7.04 -5.48
N GLU A 77 -15.92 -8.13 -6.10
CA GLU A 77 -15.29 -9.27 -5.41
C GLU A 77 -14.00 -8.84 -4.72
N HIS A 78 -13.16 -8.03 -5.38
CA HIS A 78 -11.94 -7.50 -4.77
C HIS A 78 -12.25 -6.62 -3.55
N GLN A 79 -13.28 -5.76 -3.60
CA GLN A 79 -13.69 -4.90 -2.48
C GLN A 79 -14.13 -5.70 -1.25
N THR A 80 -14.74 -6.86 -1.45
CA THR A 80 -15.29 -7.70 -0.38
C THR A 80 -14.38 -8.89 0.01
N SER A 81 -13.29 -9.09 -0.74
CA SER A 81 -12.34 -10.19 -0.52
C SER A 81 -11.68 -10.15 0.85
N GLU A 82 -11.37 -11.33 1.37
CA GLU A 82 -10.56 -11.47 2.58
C GLU A 82 -9.17 -10.84 2.43
N PHE A 83 -8.59 -10.89 1.23
CA PHE A 83 -7.33 -10.23 0.89
C PHE A 83 -7.40 -8.72 1.19
N THR A 84 -8.41 -8.03 0.66
CA THR A 84 -8.61 -6.60 0.89
C THR A 84 -8.91 -6.29 2.35
N ARG A 85 -9.75 -7.10 3.00
CA ARG A 85 -10.10 -6.93 4.42
C ARG A 85 -8.85 -7.03 5.31
N LYS A 86 -8.04 -8.08 5.14
CA LYS A 86 -6.82 -8.28 5.93
C LYS A 86 -5.77 -7.19 5.70
N LEU A 87 -5.60 -6.71 4.46
CA LEU A 87 -4.64 -5.65 4.14
C LEU A 87 -5.09 -4.26 4.60
N SER A 88 -6.40 -4.04 4.71
CA SER A 88 -6.98 -2.81 5.25
C SER A 88 -6.82 -2.73 6.77
N ASP A 89 -6.90 -3.87 7.45
CA ASP A 89 -6.65 -3.96 8.89
C ASP A 89 -5.14 -3.93 9.18
N ARG A 90 -4.68 -2.76 9.67
CA ARG A 90 -3.27 -2.49 9.97
C ARG A 90 -2.74 -3.29 11.15
N SER A 91 -3.60 -3.89 11.96
CA SER A 91 -3.17 -4.78 13.06
C SER A 91 -2.55 -6.09 12.56
N ASN A 92 -2.82 -6.49 11.30
CA ASN A 92 -2.24 -7.67 10.69
C ASN A 92 -0.76 -7.49 10.28
N LEU A 93 -0.24 -6.26 10.28
CA LEU A 93 1.16 -6.00 9.93
C LEU A 93 2.11 -6.61 10.97
N LYS A 94 3.20 -7.20 10.50
CA LYS A 94 4.20 -7.89 11.32
C LYS A 94 5.53 -7.13 11.38
N GLY A 95 6.37 -7.50 12.36
CA GLY A 95 7.70 -6.92 12.56
C GLY A 95 7.65 -5.43 12.89
N LYS A 96 8.64 -4.66 12.40
CA LYS A 96 8.73 -3.21 12.65
C LYS A 96 7.46 -2.46 12.22
N CYS A 97 6.79 -2.89 11.16
CA CYS A 97 5.57 -2.26 10.68
C CYS A 97 4.37 -2.48 11.63
N GLY A 98 4.32 -3.61 12.34
CA GLY A 98 3.23 -3.93 13.27
C GLY A 98 3.20 -3.07 14.53
N VAL A 99 4.38 -2.61 14.96
CA VAL A 99 4.58 -1.79 16.16
C VAL A 99 4.89 -0.31 15.85
N CYS A 100 4.88 0.07 14.57
CA CYS A 100 5.21 1.43 14.14
C CYS A 100 4.12 2.42 14.54
N GLU A 101 4.51 3.55 15.14
CA GLU A 101 3.59 4.63 15.50
C GLU A 101 2.90 5.28 14.27
N TYR A 102 3.42 5.03 13.06
CA TYR A 102 2.86 5.49 11.80
C TYR A 102 2.02 4.44 11.06
N ARG A 103 1.78 3.26 11.64
CA ARG A 103 1.16 2.11 10.95
C ARG A 103 -0.21 2.39 10.32
N GLU A 104 -0.96 3.34 10.87
CA GLU A 104 -2.31 3.68 10.39
C GLU A 104 -2.27 4.45 9.07
N ILE A 105 -1.24 5.30 8.89
CA ILE A 105 -1.07 6.12 7.68
C ILE A 105 -0.05 5.52 6.71
N CYS A 106 0.87 4.70 7.20
CA CYS A 106 1.94 4.07 6.46
C CYS A 106 1.93 2.57 6.73
N GLY A 107 2.21 1.76 5.73
CA GLY A 107 2.55 0.35 5.95
C GLY A 107 3.80 -0.03 5.20
N GLY A 108 4.45 0.88 4.46
CA GLY A 108 5.40 0.49 3.41
C GLY A 108 4.72 -0.23 2.24
N CYS A 109 5.51 -0.64 1.26
CA CYS A 109 5.04 -1.34 0.07
C CYS A 109 4.73 -2.81 0.39
N ARG A 110 3.46 -3.19 0.32
CA ARG A 110 3.00 -4.57 0.60
C ARG A 110 3.52 -5.57 -0.44
N THR A 111 3.51 -5.18 -1.72
CA THR A 111 4.13 -5.96 -2.80
C THR A 111 5.62 -6.23 -2.53
N ARG A 112 6.37 -5.22 -2.08
CA ARG A 112 7.80 -5.39 -1.79
C ARG A 112 8.02 -6.28 -0.57
N ALA A 113 7.20 -6.14 0.48
CA ALA A 113 7.24 -7.05 1.61
C ALA A 113 7.03 -8.50 1.15
N GLU A 114 5.99 -8.76 0.35
CA GLU A 114 5.70 -10.09 -0.19
C GLU A 114 6.83 -10.64 -1.05
N MET A 115 7.37 -9.86 -1.99
CA MET A 115 8.40 -10.33 -2.92
C MET A 115 9.71 -10.69 -2.22
N TYR A 116 10.10 -9.95 -1.19
CA TYR A 116 11.38 -10.16 -0.50
C TYR A 116 11.29 -11.15 0.66
N THR A 117 10.11 -11.32 1.26
CA THR A 117 9.95 -12.13 2.49
C THR A 117 9.03 -13.34 2.32
N GLY A 118 8.26 -13.40 1.23
CA GLY A 118 7.18 -14.37 1.07
C GLY A 118 5.90 -14.06 1.86
N ASP A 119 5.89 -12.97 2.66
CA ASP A 119 4.75 -12.59 3.48
C ASP A 119 4.34 -11.13 3.21
N ILE A 120 3.15 -10.94 2.65
CA ILE A 120 2.59 -9.61 2.32
C ILE A 120 2.34 -8.73 3.57
N PHE A 121 2.24 -9.35 4.75
CA PHE A 121 2.08 -8.66 6.03
C PHE A 121 3.42 -8.36 6.72
N ALA A 122 4.53 -8.87 6.21
CA ALA A 122 5.85 -8.57 6.77
C ALA A 122 6.22 -7.10 6.63
N SER A 123 7.30 -6.73 7.31
CA SER A 123 7.86 -5.40 7.25
C SER A 123 8.43 -5.09 5.87
N ASP A 124 8.24 -3.85 5.41
CA ASP A 124 8.84 -3.40 4.15
C ASP A 124 10.38 -3.26 4.32
N PRO A 125 11.19 -4.05 3.59
CA PRO A 125 12.65 -4.06 3.77
C PRO A 125 13.31 -2.73 3.36
N ALA A 126 12.71 -1.95 2.45
CA ALA A 126 13.30 -0.69 2.00
C ALA A 126 13.10 0.48 2.97
N CYS A 127 12.24 0.32 3.98
CA CYS A 127 12.00 1.38 4.96
C CYS A 127 13.14 1.42 5.98
N GLY A 128 13.99 2.45 5.95
CA GLY A 128 15.07 2.65 6.93
C GLY A 128 14.61 3.17 8.31
N TYR A 129 13.31 3.41 8.50
CA TYR A 129 12.80 3.95 9.75
C TYR A 129 12.73 2.89 10.86
N VAL A 130 13.20 3.27 12.05
CA VAL A 130 13.08 2.46 13.27
C VAL A 130 12.01 3.09 14.19
N PRO A 131 10.88 2.39 14.44
CA PRO A 131 9.83 2.83 15.36
C PRO A 131 10.36 3.26 16.73
N LYS A 132 9.71 4.24 17.38
CA LYS A 132 10.06 4.66 18.75
C LYS A 132 10.16 3.48 19.72
N LEU A 133 9.14 2.60 19.71
CA LEU A 133 9.09 1.43 20.59
C LEU A 133 10.34 0.54 20.43
N LEU A 134 10.85 0.38 19.22
CA LEU A 134 12.04 -0.43 18.94
C LEU A 134 13.36 0.30 19.24
N ARG A 135 13.36 1.62 19.40
CA ARG A 135 14.54 2.39 19.81
C ARG A 135 14.72 2.43 21.32
N GLU A 136 13.61 2.41 22.06
CA GLU A 136 13.59 2.50 23.53
C GLU A 136 13.84 1.14 24.21
N THR A 137 13.68 0.05 23.45
CA THR A 137 13.87 -1.34 23.92
C THR A 137 15.24 -1.92 23.57
N ASN A 138 16.07 -1.15 22.86
CA ASN A 138 17.47 -1.45 22.56
C ASN A 138 18.38 -0.55 23.40
#